data_AF-A0A7S1AQ86-F1
#
_entry.id   AF-A0A7S1AQ86-F1
#
_cell.length_a   1.000
_cell.length_b   1.000
_cell.length_c   1.000
_cell.angle_alpha   90.00
_cell.angle_beta   90.00
_cell.angle_gamma   90.00
#
_symmetry.space_group_name_H-M   'P 1'
#
loop_
_entity.id
_entity.type
_entity.pdbx_description
1 polymer ?
#
loop_
_entity_poly.entity_id
_entity_poly.type
_entity_poly.pdbx_seq_one_letter_code
_entity_poly.pdbx_strand_id
1 'polypeptide(L)'
;YVRFGYDPRKHEEARWLQVIDFRERTFRQPRTFLNTVEKRYDESPADAVGTRLDCYFRSPPLNKSQLYQFVDVDDDLVGRIVREAVPLAVCSEVTGWLARDTIVAIRNRMALKCELMRRNFDLGNRFAPALGFKGEELGKGECDSSHVPGGREAAPSTGESLYPDALVDSLG
;
A
#
# COMPACT_ATOMS: atom_id res chain seq x y z
N TYR A 1 7.74 3.04 -14.67
CA TYR A 1 8.43 2.45 -15.84
C TYR A 1 7.75 1.14 -16.20
N VAL A 2 7.74 0.77 -17.48
CA VAL A 2 7.15 -0.50 -17.95
C VAL A 2 8.26 -1.34 -18.56
N ARG A 3 8.29 -2.65 -18.23
CA ARG A 3 9.28 -3.59 -18.78
C ARG A 3 9.11 -3.71 -20.30
N PHE A 4 10.22 -3.77 -21.03
CA PHE A 4 10.20 -4.03 -22.47
C PHE A 4 9.41 -5.30 -22.81
N GLY A 5 8.56 -5.22 -23.83
CA GLY A 5 7.70 -6.33 -24.27
C GLY A 5 6.42 -6.52 -23.46
N TYR A 6 6.23 -5.81 -22.34
CA TYR A 6 4.96 -5.83 -21.60
C TYR A 6 4.08 -4.64 -22.03
N ASP A 7 2.85 -4.92 -22.47
CA ASP A 7 1.85 -3.88 -22.78
C ASP A 7 0.71 -3.94 -21.75
N PRO A 8 0.64 -3.01 -20.78
CA PRO A 8 -0.38 -3.03 -19.73
C PRO A 8 -1.80 -2.90 -20.26
N ARG A 9 -1.99 -2.49 -21.52
CA ARG A 9 -3.31 -2.37 -22.16
C ARG A 9 -3.88 -3.71 -22.64
N LYS A 10 -3.08 -4.78 -22.58
CA LYS A 10 -3.50 -6.15 -22.93
C LYS A 10 -3.77 -7.04 -21.71
N HIS A 11 -3.56 -6.49 -20.51
CA HIS A 11 -3.51 -7.21 -19.24
C HIS A 11 -4.37 -6.49 -18.20
N GLU A 12 -5.55 -7.02 -17.89
CA GLU A 12 -6.48 -6.39 -16.93
C GLU A 12 -5.91 -6.32 -15.51
N GLU A 13 -5.00 -7.22 -15.14
CA GLU A 13 -4.28 -7.22 -13.87
C GLU A 13 -3.42 -5.94 -13.69
N ALA A 14 -3.05 -5.29 -14.80
CA ALA A 14 -2.34 -4.02 -14.78
C ALA A 14 -3.18 -2.87 -14.20
N ARG A 15 -4.47 -3.07 -13.92
CA ARG A 15 -5.31 -2.10 -13.20
C ARG A 15 -4.68 -1.63 -11.89
N TRP A 16 -3.95 -2.49 -11.18
CA TRP A 16 -3.27 -2.12 -9.93
C TRP A 16 -2.05 -1.22 -10.14
N LEU A 17 -1.42 -1.33 -11.31
CA LEU A 17 -0.25 -0.53 -11.69
C LEU A 17 -0.63 0.84 -12.26
N GLN A 18 -1.93 1.06 -12.50
CA GLN A 18 -2.46 2.32 -13.01
C GLN A 18 -2.15 3.46 -12.05
N VAL A 19 -1.75 4.59 -12.63
CA VAL A 19 -1.45 5.82 -11.91
C VAL A 19 -2.70 6.68 -11.82
N ILE A 20 -2.99 7.21 -10.63
CA ILE A 20 -4.03 8.20 -10.38
C ILE A 20 -3.40 9.57 -10.04
N ASP A 21 -3.79 10.60 -10.80
CA ASP A 21 -3.57 12.00 -10.40
C ASP A 21 -4.62 12.37 -9.34
N PHE A 22 -4.16 12.44 -8.10
CA PHE A 22 -4.95 12.90 -6.97
C PHE A 22 -4.73 14.40 -6.77
N ARG A 23 -5.81 15.17 -6.92
CA ARG A 23 -5.82 16.62 -6.71
C ARG A 23 -6.62 16.97 -5.48
N GLU A 24 -5.95 17.54 -4.50
CA GLU A 24 -6.60 17.94 -3.27
C GLU A 24 -7.33 19.29 -3.46
N ARG A 25 -8.65 19.27 -3.29
CA ARG A 25 -9.49 20.47 -3.41
C ARG A 25 -9.26 21.45 -2.27
N THR A 26 -9.09 20.94 -1.06
CA THR A 26 -8.94 21.71 0.18
C THR A 26 -7.50 22.02 0.53
N PHE A 27 -6.58 21.89 -0.44
CA PHE A 27 -5.15 22.15 -0.23
C PHE A 27 -4.94 23.59 0.26
N ARG A 28 -4.93 23.73 1.58
CA ARG A 28 -4.47 24.89 2.32
C ARG A 28 -3.27 24.34 3.05
N GLN A 29 -2.08 24.83 2.77
CA GLN A 29 -0.90 24.47 3.57
C GLN A 29 -0.98 25.27 4.87
N PRO A 30 -1.41 24.70 6.01
CA PRO A 30 -1.12 25.35 7.27
C PRO A 30 0.41 25.38 7.41
N ARG A 31 1.00 26.56 7.64
CA ARG A 31 2.47 26.73 7.77
C ARG A 31 3.06 25.78 8.84
N THR A 32 2.24 25.36 9.81
CA THR A 32 2.59 24.39 10.84
C THR A 32 2.87 22.98 10.31
N PHE A 33 2.16 22.51 9.28
CA PHE A 33 2.38 21.16 8.73
C PHE A 33 3.71 21.08 7.98
N LEU A 34 4.03 22.10 7.16
CA LEU A 34 5.33 22.16 6.47
C LEU A 34 6.49 22.18 7.47
N ASN A 35 6.42 23.01 8.52
CA ASN A 35 7.48 23.10 9.52
C ASN A 35 7.70 21.78 10.28
N THR A 36 6.63 21.06 10.65
CA THR A 36 6.74 19.78 11.36
C THR A 36 7.24 18.66 10.44
N VAL A 37 6.83 18.67 9.17
CA VAL A 37 7.38 17.76 8.16
C VAL A 37 8.86 18.07 7.99
N GLU A 38 9.27 19.30 7.71
CA GLU A 38 10.69 19.68 7.60
C GLU A 38 11.51 19.26 8.83
N LYS A 39 10.99 19.47 10.05
CA LYS A 39 11.68 19.11 11.29
C LYS A 39 11.91 17.61 11.48
N ARG A 40 11.04 16.74 10.96
CA ARG A 40 11.24 15.27 11.02
C ARG A 40 12.30 14.77 10.04
N TYR A 41 12.67 15.57 9.04
CA TYR A 41 13.59 15.15 7.97
C TYR A 41 15.03 15.64 8.21
N ASP A 42 15.24 16.61 9.11
CA ASP A 42 16.57 17.16 9.43
C ASP A 42 17.39 16.27 10.41
N GLU A 43 16.74 15.29 11.07
CA GLU A 43 17.37 14.46 12.10
C GLU A 43 18.02 13.15 11.57
N SER A 44 18.00 12.86 10.26
CA SER A 44 18.66 11.67 9.67
C SER A 44 19.48 12.01 8.41
N PRO A 45 20.81 12.21 8.53
CA PRO A 45 21.66 12.55 7.39
C PRO A 45 21.97 11.37 6.44
N ALA A 46 21.56 10.14 6.76
CA ALA A 46 21.78 8.96 5.90
C ALA A 46 20.72 8.81 4.78
N ASP A 47 19.58 9.51 4.87
CA ASP A 47 18.46 9.41 3.93
C ASP A 47 18.27 10.67 3.04
N ALA A 48 19.29 11.54 2.98
CA ALA A 48 19.27 12.80 2.22
C ALA A 48 19.30 12.64 0.68
N VAL A 49 18.84 11.49 0.15
CA VAL A 49 18.58 11.27 -1.28
C VAL A 49 17.09 11.44 -1.54
N GLY A 50 16.66 12.70 -1.59
CA GLY A 50 15.37 13.11 -2.10
C GLY A 50 14.27 13.11 -1.04
N THR A 51 13.64 14.28 -0.93
CA THR A 51 12.34 14.57 -0.33
C THR A 51 11.29 13.53 -0.77
N ARG A 52 11.31 12.33 -0.18
CA ARG A 52 10.49 11.20 -0.62
C ARG A 52 9.04 11.51 -0.32
N LEU A 53 8.34 12.03 -1.34
CA LEU A 53 6.90 12.13 -1.35
C LEU A 53 6.32 10.77 -0.99
N ASP A 54 5.45 10.76 0.01
CA ASP A 54 4.77 9.55 0.48
C ASP A 54 4.00 8.92 -0.68
N CYS A 55 4.50 7.80 -1.20
CA CYS A 55 3.84 7.03 -2.26
C CYS A 55 2.74 6.11 -1.71
N TYR A 56 2.72 5.89 -0.39
CA TYR A 56 1.78 4.98 0.26
C TYR A 56 0.48 5.66 0.68
N PHE A 57 0.38 6.98 0.55
CA PHE A 57 -0.79 7.75 0.96
C PHE A 57 -1.15 7.52 2.44
N ARG A 58 -0.13 7.55 3.31
CA ARG A 58 -0.21 7.44 4.78
C ARG A 58 -0.27 8.80 5.46
N SER A 59 0.13 9.85 4.76
CA SER A 59 0.14 11.24 5.19
C SER A 59 -0.54 12.14 4.15
N PRO A 60 -1.03 13.34 4.54
CA PRO A 60 -1.59 14.28 3.58
C PRO A 60 -0.56 14.64 2.49
N PRO A 61 -0.95 14.70 1.20
CA PRO A 61 -0.06 15.13 0.12
C PRO A 61 0.58 16.48 0.41
N LEU A 62 1.88 16.61 0.10
CA LEU A 62 2.60 17.88 0.25
C LEU A 62 2.26 18.87 -0.87
N ASN A 63 1.81 18.34 -2.01
CA ASN A 63 1.49 19.09 -3.22
C ASN A 63 -0.01 19.05 -3.51
N LYS A 64 -0.52 20.10 -4.16
CA LYS A 64 -1.92 20.18 -4.61
C LYS A 64 -2.32 19.03 -5.54
N SER A 65 -1.37 18.53 -6.32
CA SER A 65 -1.52 17.36 -7.20
C SER A 65 -0.36 16.42 -6.93
N GLN A 66 -0.67 15.13 -6.78
CA GLN A 66 0.31 14.09 -6.58
C GLN A 66 -0.16 12.79 -7.27
N LEU A 67 0.81 12.08 -7.84
CA LEU A 67 0.58 10.82 -8.54
C LEU A 67 0.76 9.66 -7.57
N TYR A 68 -0.16 8.70 -7.62
CA TYR A 68 -0.11 7.46 -6.85
C TYR A 68 -0.36 6.26 -7.77
N GLN A 69 0.28 5.12 -7.52
CA GLN A 69 -0.14 3.85 -8.12
C GLN A 69 -1.10 3.14 -7.17
N PHE A 70 -2.15 2.49 -7.68
CA PHE A 70 -3.12 1.84 -6.80
C PHE A 70 -2.52 0.74 -5.93
N VAL A 71 -1.49 0.04 -6.43
CA VAL A 71 -0.75 -0.97 -5.66
C VAL A 71 -0.03 -0.41 -4.45
N ASP A 72 0.37 0.87 -4.49
CA ASP A 72 1.09 1.52 -3.40
C ASP A 72 0.15 2.18 -2.39
N VAL A 73 -1.09 2.50 -2.77
CA VAL A 73 -2.04 3.17 -1.87
C VAL A 73 -2.43 2.26 -0.71
N ASP A 74 -1.96 2.60 0.49
CA ASP A 74 -2.23 1.89 1.74
C ASP A 74 -3.57 2.36 2.35
N ASP A 75 -4.67 2.01 1.67
CA ASP A 75 -6.04 2.24 2.14
C ASP A 75 -6.95 1.06 1.77
N ASP A 76 -7.45 0.36 2.79
CA ASP A 76 -8.29 -0.83 2.60
C ASP A 76 -9.53 -0.59 1.75
N LEU A 77 -10.15 0.59 1.86
CA LEU A 77 -11.35 0.92 1.10
C LEU A 77 -11.01 1.24 -0.35
N VAL A 78 -9.90 1.94 -0.63
CA VAL A 78 -9.41 2.10 -2.01
C VAL A 78 -9.09 0.74 -2.61
N GLY A 79 -8.35 -0.11 -1.89
CA GLY A 79 -8.03 -1.46 -2.33
C GLY A 79 -9.28 -2.30 -2.59
N ARG A 80 -10.31 -2.18 -1.74
CA ARG A 80 -11.61 -2.83 -1.94
C ARG A 80 -12.30 -2.35 -3.22
N ILE A 81 -12.40 -1.05 -3.44
CA ILE A 81 -13.02 -0.48 -4.64
C ILE A 81 -12.31 -0.97 -5.91
N VAL A 82 -10.98 -0.99 -5.93
CA VAL A 82 -10.19 -1.46 -7.09
C VAL A 82 -10.38 -2.97 -7.32
N ARG A 83 -10.43 -3.76 -6.25
CA ARG A 83 -10.59 -5.22 -6.31
C ARG A 83 -11.97 -5.64 -6.82
N GLU A 84 -13.02 -5.00 -6.31
CA GLU A 84 -14.41 -5.30 -6.62
C GLU A 84 -14.87 -4.70 -7.96
N ALA A 85 -14.13 -3.71 -8.49
CA ALA A 85 -14.43 -3.14 -9.79
C ALA A 85 -14.29 -4.19 -10.89
N VAL A 86 -15.33 -4.31 -11.71
CA VAL A 86 -15.30 -5.08 -12.96
C VAL A 86 -14.41 -4.33 -13.95
N PRO A 87 -13.32 -4.93 -14.44
CA PRO A 87 -12.49 -4.32 -15.48
C PRO A 87 -13.28 -4.04 -16.75
N LEU A 88 -12.92 -2.98 -17.46
CA LEU A 88 -13.45 -2.73 -18.80
C LEU A 88 -12.96 -3.83 -19.75
N ALA A 89 -13.80 -4.23 -20.71
CA ALA A 89 -13.42 -5.21 -21.73
C ALA A 89 -12.24 -4.73 -22.60
N VAL A 90 -12.06 -3.41 -22.73
CA VAL A 90 -10.96 -2.77 -23.45
C VAL A 90 -10.37 -1.67 -22.57
N CYS A 91 -9.04 -1.63 -22.49
CA CYS A 91 -8.33 -0.58 -21.77
C CYS A 91 -8.61 0.79 -22.38
N SER A 92 -9.19 1.71 -21.59
CA SER A 92 -9.43 3.09 -21.98
C SER A 92 -8.15 3.93 -21.90
N GLU A 93 -7.93 4.82 -22.85
CA GLU A 93 -6.82 5.79 -22.79
C GLU A 93 -6.94 6.76 -21.61
N VAL A 94 -8.15 7.00 -21.11
CA VAL A 94 -8.42 8.00 -20.06
C VAL A 94 -8.55 7.34 -18.69
N THR A 95 -9.28 6.24 -18.59
CA THR A 95 -9.59 5.60 -17.30
C THR A 95 -8.86 4.27 -17.10
N GLY A 96 -8.06 3.84 -18.09
CA GLY A 96 -7.38 2.55 -18.07
C GLY A 96 -8.38 1.40 -18.02
N TRP A 97 -8.19 0.49 -17.06
CA TRP A 97 -9.04 -0.69 -16.91
C TRP A 97 -10.28 -0.47 -16.05
N LEU A 98 -10.42 0.70 -15.42
CA LEU A 98 -11.51 0.97 -14.50
C LEU A 98 -12.56 1.86 -15.16
N ALA A 99 -13.83 1.66 -14.78
CA ALA A 99 -14.91 2.55 -15.18
C ALA A 99 -14.69 3.96 -14.60
N ARG A 100 -15.22 4.98 -15.30
CA ARG A 100 -15.11 6.38 -14.87
C ARG A 100 -15.66 6.58 -13.44
N ASP A 101 -16.78 5.96 -13.13
CA ASP A 101 -17.44 6.08 -11.82
C ASP A 101 -16.59 5.47 -10.71
N THR A 102 -15.89 4.36 -10.99
CA THR A 102 -14.92 3.75 -10.07
C THR A 102 -13.77 4.72 -9.79
N ILE A 103 -13.19 5.36 -10.81
CA ILE A 103 -12.13 6.36 -10.62
C ILE A 103 -12.63 7.54 -9.77
N VAL A 104 -13.85 8.00 -9.99
CA VAL A 104 -14.47 9.07 -9.19
C VAL A 104 -14.64 8.62 -7.74
N ALA A 105 -15.13 7.40 -7.50
CA ALA A 105 -15.28 6.83 -6.17
C ALA A 105 -13.94 6.75 -5.42
N ILE A 106 -12.87 6.30 -6.10
CA ILE A 106 -11.52 6.26 -5.54
C ILE A 106 -11.03 7.67 -5.17
N ARG A 107 -11.17 8.65 -6.07
CA ARG A 107 -10.78 10.05 -5.79
C ARG A 107 -11.54 10.62 -4.59
N ASN A 108 -12.84 10.37 -4.49
CA ASN A 108 -13.67 10.83 -3.37
C ASN A 108 -13.22 10.18 -2.06
N ARG A 109 -12.92 8.87 -2.07
CA ARG A 109 -12.40 8.16 -0.90
C ARG A 109 -11.04 8.72 -0.46
N MET A 110 -10.12 8.94 -1.39
CA MET A 110 -8.82 9.55 -1.10
C MET A 110 -8.98 10.98 -0.55
N ALA A 111 -9.90 11.78 -1.09
CA ALA A 111 -10.18 13.12 -0.60
C ALA A 111 -10.67 13.11 0.85
N LEU A 112 -11.61 12.21 1.19
CA LEU A 112 -12.11 12.03 2.56
C LEU A 112 -10.97 11.62 3.50
N LYS A 113 -10.13 10.65 3.11
CA LYS A 113 -9.00 10.20 3.92
C LYS A 113 -8.02 11.35 4.18
N CYS A 114 -7.67 12.12 3.14
CA CYS A 114 -6.78 13.27 3.25
C CYS A 114 -7.34 14.33 4.21
N GLU A 115 -8.63 14.65 4.10
CA GLU A 115 -9.28 15.59 5.01
C GLU A 115 -9.21 15.11 6.47
N LEU A 116 -9.44 13.82 6.73
CA LEU A 116 -9.31 13.23 8.06
C LEU A 116 -7.85 13.28 8.56
N MET A 117 -6.87 12.99 7.71
CA MET A 117 -5.45 13.09 8.08
C MET A 117 -5.07 14.52 8.49
N ARG A 118 -5.53 15.53 7.74
CA ARG A 118 -5.26 16.95 8.07
C ARG A 118 -5.94 17.38 9.36
N ARG A 119 -7.21 17.00 9.57
CA ARG A 119 -7.94 17.27 10.83
C ARG A 119 -7.26 16.60 12.02
N ASN A 120 -6.85 15.35 11.89
CA ASN A 120 -6.14 14.63 12.94
C ASN A 120 -4.77 15.25 13.24
N PHE A 121 -4.07 15.74 12.21
CA PHE A 121 -2.81 16.47 12.39
C PHE A 121 -3.00 17.76 13.20
N ASP A 122 -4.05 18.53 12.87
CA ASP A 122 -4.39 19.73 13.62
C ASP A 122 -4.75 19.45 15.08
N LEU A 123 -5.43 18.32 15.35
CA LEU A 123 -5.74 17.89 16.72
C LEU A 123 -4.49 17.41 17.47
N GLY A 124 -3.68 16.56 16.83
CA GLY A 124 -2.42 16.09 17.40
C GLY A 124 -1.49 17.25 17.77
N ASN A 125 -1.40 18.27 16.93
CA ASN A 125 -0.58 19.45 17.19
C ASN A 125 -1.16 20.38 18.29
N ARG A 126 -2.48 20.36 18.52
CA ARG A 126 -3.13 21.14 19.59
C ARG A 126 -3.04 20.48 20.97
N PHE A 127 -2.97 19.15 21.04
CA PHE A 127 -2.95 18.41 22.31
C PHE A 127 -1.58 17.81 22.69
N ALA A 128 -0.59 17.82 21.78
CA ALA A 128 0.75 17.32 22.05
C ALA A 128 1.55 18.04 23.17
N PRO A 129 1.40 19.35 23.46
CA PRO A 129 2.20 19.95 24.54
C PRO A 129 1.66 19.63 25.95
N ALA A 130 0.50 18.96 26.08
CA ALA A 130 -0.15 18.74 27.38
C ALA A 130 0.03 17.32 27.97
N LEU A 131 0.43 16.34 27.17
CA LEU A 131 0.65 14.97 27.64
C LEU A 131 2.08 14.57 27.28
N GLY A 132 3.00 14.77 28.23
CA GLY A 132 4.39 14.36 28.15
C GLY A 132 4.58 12.84 28.06
N PHE A 133 4.16 12.25 26.95
CA PHE A 133 4.54 10.89 26.58
C PHE A 133 6.00 10.92 26.13
N LYS A 134 6.92 10.68 27.07
CA LYS A 134 8.21 10.08 26.74
C LYS A 134 7.90 8.73 26.08
N GLY A 135 8.36 8.54 24.85
CA GLY A 135 8.39 7.21 24.25
C GLY A 135 9.28 6.33 25.11
N GLU A 136 8.66 5.43 25.88
CA GLU A 136 9.37 4.30 26.47
C GLU A 136 9.70 3.32 25.36
N GLU A 137 11.01 3.07 25.21
CA GLU A 137 11.55 1.92 24.49
C GLU A 137 11.02 0.62 25.09
N LEU A 138 10.40 -0.20 24.25
CA LEU A 138 10.03 -1.59 24.53
C LEU A 138 10.22 -2.34 23.21
N GLY A 139 11.14 -3.28 23.01
CA GLY A 139 12.21 -3.81 23.84
C GLY A 139 13.08 -4.67 22.92
N LYS A 140 14.40 -4.67 23.15
CA LYS A 140 15.32 -5.61 22.50
C LYS A 140 15.04 -7.01 23.05
N GLY A 141 14.48 -7.87 22.20
CA GLY A 141 14.48 -9.31 22.44
C GLY A 141 15.80 -9.91 21.96
N GLU A 142 16.81 -9.91 22.83
CA GLU A 142 17.92 -10.87 22.76
C GLU A 142 17.37 -12.25 23.09
N CYS A 143 17.37 -13.17 22.12
CA CYS A 143 17.36 -14.60 22.40
C CYS A 143 18.70 -15.18 21.96
N ASP A 144 19.62 -15.18 22.91
CA ASP A 144 20.92 -15.80 22.81
C ASP A 144 20.80 -17.33 22.80
N SER A 145 21.70 -17.94 22.05
CA SER A 145 21.75 -19.37 21.77
C SER A 145 22.44 -20.13 22.90
N SER A 146 21.83 -21.24 23.37
CA SER A 146 22.49 -22.54 23.66
C SER A 146 21.75 -23.32 24.75
N HIS A 147 21.32 -24.55 24.44
CA HIS A 147 21.89 -25.80 24.98
C HIS A 147 21.05 -27.02 24.54
N VAL A 148 21.74 -28.09 24.14
CA VAL A 148 21.24 -29.40 23.68
C VAL A 148 21.33 -30.40 24.84
N PRO A 149 20.37 -31.32 25.01
CA PRO A 149 20.63 -32.75 24.71
C PRO A 149 19.42 -33.39 24.00
N GLY A 150 19.55 -34.28 23.00
CA GLY A 150 20.31 -35.52 23.03
C GLY A 150 19.37 -36.69 23.32
N GLY A 151 18.73 -37.26 22.29
CA GLY A 151 17.84 -38.44 22.41
C GLY A 151 17.58 -39.07 21.05
N ARG A 152 18.01 -40.33 20.89
CA ARG A 152 18.04 -41.15 19.66
C ARG A 152 16.70 -41.86 19.36
N GLU A 153 16.65 -42.42 18.13
CA GLU A 153 15.83 -43.54 17.61
C GLU A 153 14.36 -43.25 17.24
N ALA A 154 13.79 -43.73 16.13
CA ALA A 154 14.23 -44.60 15.03
C ALA A 154 13.32 -44.38 13.79
N ALA A 155 13.80 -44.72 12.59
CA ALA A 155 12.98 -44.94 11.38
C ALA A 155 12.40 -46.38 11.38
N PRO A 156 11.28 -46.65 10.68
CA PRO A 156 11.36 -47.20 9.30
C PRO A 156 10.27 -46.63 8.37
N SER A 157 10.57 -46.22 7.14
CA SER A 157 10.60 -46.98 5.88
C SER A 157 9.24 -47.46 5.30
N THR A 158 9.07 -47.13 4.00
CA THR A 158 8.47 -47.91 2.90
C THR A 158 6.94 -48.01 2.69
N GLY A 159 6.58 -47.79 1.41
CA GLY A 159 5.30 -48.05 0.75
C GLY A 159 4.98 -46.92 -0.23
N GLU A 160 5.52 -46.88 -1.47
CA GLU A 160 4.95 -47.52 -2.69
C GLU A 160 3.43 -47.35 -2.81
N SER A 161 2.78 -47.09 -3.95
CA SER A 161 3.08 -46.83 -5.38
C SER A 161 1.69 -46.77 -6.05
N LEU A 162 1.63 -46.39 -7.33
CA LEU A 162 0.55 -46.62 -8.33
C LEU A 162 -0.60 -45.60 -8.46
N TYR A 163 -0.39 -44.69 -9.42
CA TYR A 163 -1.36 -44.29 -10.47
C TYR A 163 -2.02 -45.51 -11.15
N PRO A 164 -3.20 -45.43 -11.83
CA PRO A 164 -3.37 -44.61 -13.04
C PRO A 164 -4.79 -44.12 -13.43
N ASP A 165 -4.80 -43.44 -14.59
CA ASP A 165 -5.84 -42.89 -15.45
C ASP A 165 -7.14 -43.69 -15.70
N ALA A 166 -8.21 -42.94 -15.99
CA ALA A 166 -9.24 -43.16 -17.04
C ALA A 166 -10.17 -41.92 -17.02
N LEU A 167 -10.49 -41.12 -18.06
CA LEU A 167 -10.69 -41.28 -19.51
C LEU A 167 -11.76 -42.32 -19.91
N VAL A 168 -13.02 -41.85 -20.00
CA VAL A 168 -14.06 -42.19 -21.00
C VAL A 168 -15.25 -41.23 -20.75
N ASP A 169 -15.60 -40.33 -21.66
CA ASP A 169 -16.46 -40.46 -22.86
C ASP A 169 -17.98 -40.31 -22.61
N SER A 170 -18.52 -39.31 -23.32
CA SER A 170 -19.70 -39.37 -24.18
C SER A 170 -21.10 -39.71 -23.61
N LEU A 171 -22.05 -38.76 -23.77
CA LEU A 171 -23.30 -38.87 -24.57
C LEU A 171 -24.43 -37.99 -23.99
N GLY A 172 -25.11 -37.27 -24.88
CA GLY A 172 -26.39 -36.60 -24.63
C GLY A 172 -26.54 -35.28 -25.36
#